data_AF-A0A401P0K4-F1
#
_entry.id   AF-A0A401P0K4-F1
#
_cell.length_a   1.000
_cell.length_b   1.000
_cell.length_c   1.000
_cell.angle_alpha   90.00
_cell.angle_beta   90.00
_cell.angle_gamma   90.00
#
_symmetry.space_group_name_H-M   'P 1'
#
loop_
_entity.id
_entity.type
_entity.pdbx_description
1 polymer ?
#
loop_
_entity_poly.entity_id
_entity_poly.type
_entity_poly.pdbx_seq_one_letter_code
_entity_poly.pdbx_strand_id
1 'polypeptide(L)' 'MKYNMGVTGLHEEIMEFYNFVSPRPEEETMRKEVVKRIESVIKDLWPTADVQIFGSFSTGLYLPTR' A
#
# COMPACT_ATOMS: atom_id res chain seq x y z
N MET A 1 10.79 -10.17 29.12
CA MET A 1 9.69 -10.30 28.13
C MET A 1 9.67 -9.02 27.31
N LYS A 2 9.49 -9.11 26.00
CA LYS A 2 9.54 -7.94 25.10
C LYS A 2 8.32 -7.02 25.24
N TYR A 3 7.20 -7.53 25.76
CA TYR A 3 5.96 -6.79 26.00
C TYR A 3 5.41 -7.03 27.40
N ASN A 4 4.54 -6.12 27.86
CA ASN A 4 3.82 -6.21 29.12
C ASN A 4 2.71 -7.28 29.06
N MET A 5 2.39 -7.96 30.17
CA MET A 5 1.24 -8.88 30.19
C MET A 5 -0.09 -8.11 30.21
N GLY A 6 -1.06 -8.54 29.41
CA GLY A 6 -2.41 -7.95 29.36
C GLY A 6 -2.66 -7.09 28.12
N VAL A 7 -3.74 -6.30 28.15
CA VAL A 7 -4.24 -5.53 26.98
C VAL A 7 -3.19 -4.55 26.43
N THR A 8 -2.32 -4.01 27.28
CA THR A 8 -1.22 -3.12 26.87
C THR A 8 -0.20 -3.82 25.99
N GLY A 9 0.21 -5.05 26.33
CA GLY A 9 1.13 -5.82 25.48
C GLY A 9 0.53 -6.23 24.15
N LEU A 10 -0.77 -6.57 24.14
CA LEU A 10 -1.49 -6.84 22.89
C LEU A 10 -1.52 -5.60 21.98
N HIS A 11 -1.71 -4.41 22.54
CA HIS A 11 -1.66 -3.16 21.78
C HIS A 11 -0.27 -2.91 21.19
N GLU A 12 0.80 -3.12 21.98
CA GLU A 12 2.20 -3.00 21.52
C GLU A 12 2.48 -3.96 20.34
N GLU A 13 2.04 -5.22 20.44
CA GLU A 13 2.19 -6.21 19.36
C GLU A 13 1.43 -5.82 18.07
N ILE A 14 0.19 -5.32 18.19
CA ILE A 14 -0.61 -4.87 17.05
C ILE A 14 0.07 -3.68 16.35
N MET A 15 0.58 -2.73 17.12
CA MET A 15 1.27 -1.56 16.56
C MET A 15 2.60 -1.94 15.90
N GLU A 16 3.35 -2.88 16.48
CA GLU A 16 4.57 -3.39 15.85
C GLU A 16 4.27 -4.16 14.56
N PHE A 17 3.22 -4.98 14.55
CA PHE A 17 2.76 -5.64 13.33
C PHE A 17 2.36 -4.63 12.26
N TYR A 18 1.57 -3.61 12.62
CA TYR A 18 1.17 -2.54 11.71
C TYR A 18 2.39 -1.84 11.08
N ASN A 19 3.37 -1.45 11.90
CA ASN A 19 4.58 -0.81 11.40
C ASN A 19 5.44 -1.76 10.54
N PHE A 20 5.44 -3.05 10.86
CA PHE A 20 6.16 -4.07 10.08
C PHE A 20 5.53 -4.32 8.71
N VAL A 21 4.20 -4.31 8.63
CA VAL A 21 3.47 -4.57 7.39
C VAL A 21 3.11 -3.29 6.62
N SER A 22 3.25 -2.11 7.22
CA SER A 22 2.94 -0.86 6.53
C SER A 22 3.83 -0.70 5.29
N PRO A 23 3.26 -0.35 4.12
CA PRO A 23 4.03 -0.05 2.93
C PRO A 23 5.04 1.06 3.20
N ARG A 24 6.23 0.92 2.65
CA ARG A 24 7.24 1.97 2.72
C ARG A 24 6.98 3.03 1.64
N PRO A 25 7.31 4.31 1.87
CA PRO A 25 7.11 5.38 0.88
C PRO A 25 7.74 5.08 -0.50
N GLU A 26 8.86 4.36 -0.50
CA GLU A 26 9.56 3.95 -1.72
C GLU A 26 8.75 2.89 -2.50
N GLU A 27 8.13 1.94 -1.80
CA GLU A 27 7.28 0.90 -2.41
C GLU A 27 6.01 1.51 -3.01
N GLU A 28 5.44 2.53 -2.37
CA GLU A 28 4.31 3.29 -2.90
C GLU A 28 4.70 4.05 -4.18
N THR A 29 5.90 4.64 -4.21
CA THR A 29 6.42 5.39 -5.36
C THR A 29 6.61 4.47 -6.57
N MET A 30 7.25 3.31 -6.38
CA MET A 30 7.43 2.32 -7.46
C MET A 30 6.09 1.85 -8.04
N ARG A 31 5.09 1.62 -7.18
CA ARG A 31 3.75 1.20 -7.64
C ARG A 31 3.03 2.31 -8.42
N LYS A 32 3.16 3.57 -8.00
CA LYS A 32 2.64 4.72 -8.75
C LYS A 32 3.27 4.83 -10.14
N GLU A 33 4.57 4.55 -10.28
CA GLU A 33 5.22 4.53 -11.59
C GLU A 33 4.67 3.45 -12.52
N VAL A 34 4.40 2.25 -12.00
CA VAL A 34 3.80 1.17 -12.80
C VAL A 34 2.42 1.59 -13.30
N VAL A 35 1.59 2.16 -12.43
CA VAL A 35 0.26 2.64 -12.83
C VAL A 35 0.38 3.73 -13.90
N LYS A 36 1.30 4.69 -13.72
CA LYS A 36 1.51 5.77 -14.69
C LYS A 36 1.94 5.25 -16.06
N ARG A 37 2.74 4.19 -16.12
CA ARG A 37 3.12 3.55 -17.39
C ARG A 37 1.92 2.90 -18.08
N ILE A 38 1.06 2.21 -17.32
CA ILE A 38 -0.18 1.61 -17.86
C ILE A 38 -1.12 2.71 -18.36
N GLU A 39 -1.29 3.78 -17.59
CA GLU A 39 -2.12 4.93 -17.98
C GLU A 39 -1.61 5.56 -19.29
N SER A 40 -0.30 5.72 -19.43
CA SER A 40 0.31 6.25 -20.66
C SER A 40 -0.05 5.39 -21.88
N VAL A 41 0.11 4.07 -21.80
CA VAL A 41 -0.22 3.16 -22.91
C VAL A 41 -1.71 3.21 -23.27
N ILE A 42 -2.59 3.33 -22.27
CA ILE A 42 -4.03 3.46 -22.51
C ILE A 42 -4.33 4.77 -23.24
N LYS A 43 -3.73 5.88 -22.82
CA LYS A 43 -3.94 7.21 -23.43
C LYS A 43 -3.33 7.33 -24.83
N ASP A 44 -2.24 6.61 -25.12
CA ASP A 44 -1.66 6.55 -26.46
C ASP A 44 -2.61 5.86 -27.46
N LEU A 45 -3.38 4.86 -27.01
CA LEU A 45 -4.36 4.14 -27.83
C LEU A 45 -5.73 4.84 -27.87
N TRP A 46 -6.18 5.38 -26.73
CA TRP A 46 -7.46 6.06 -26.56
C TRP A 46 -7.28 7.36 -25.78
N PRO A 47 -6.99 8.49 -26.46
CA PRO A 47 -6.69 9.76 -25.81
C PRO A 47 -7.82 10.32 -24.93
N THR A 48 -9.06 9.87 -25.15
CA THR A 48 -10.26 10.30 -24.40
C THR A 48 -10.64 9.34 -23.27
N ALA A 49 -9.88 8.27 -23.04
CA ALA A 49 -10.16 7.31 -21.98
C ALA A 49 -9.81 7.90 -20.59
N ASP A 50 -10.71 7.71 -19.63
CA ASP A 50 -10.48 8.02 -18.22
C ASP A 50 -9.98 6.76 -17.49
N VAL A 51 -8.90 6.91 -16.72
CA VAL A 51 -8.23 5.80 -16.03
C VAL A 51 -8.27 6.07 -14.53
N GLN A 52 -8.99 5.23 -13.80
CA GLN A 52 -9.15 5.35 -12.34
C GLN A 52 -8.63 4.10 -11.64
N ILE A 53 -7.88 4.30 -10.56
CA ILE A 53 -7.34 3.21 -9.75
C ILE A 53 -8.38 2.82 -8.70
N PHE A 54 -8.79 1.55 -8.69
CA PHE A 54 -9.70 0.98 -7.71
C PHE A 54 -9.03 -0.09 -6.84
N GLY A 55 -9.62 -0.41 -5.69
CA GLY A 55 -9.16 -1.48 -4.80
C GLY A 55 -8.21 -1.01 -3.70
N SER A 56 -7.53 -1.95 -3.04
CA SER A 56 -6.68 -1.72 -1.85
C SER A 56 -5.54 -0.72 -2.05
N PHE A 57 -5.20 -0.39 -3.30
CA PHE A 57 -4.25 0.66 -3.63
C PHE A 57 -4.74 2.06 -3.27
N SER A 58 -6.05 2.32 -3.30
CA SER A 58 -6.61 3.64 -2.98
C SER A 58 -6.68 3.93 -1.48
N THR A 59 -6.62 2.90 -0.63
CA THR A 59 -6.80 3.03 0.83
C THR A 59 -5.51 2.84 1.64
N GLY A 60 -4.38 2.50 0.99
CA GLY A 60 -3.11 2.23 1.69
C GLY A 60 -3.11 0.94 2.53
N LEU A 61 -4.21 0.18 2.52
CA LEU A 61 -4.40 -1.08 3.25
C LEU A 61 -4.06 -2.28 2.37
N TYR A 62 -2.81 -2.35 1.90
CA TYR A 62 -2.30 -3.54 1.23
C TYR A 62 -1.17 -4.16 2.06
N LEU A 63 -1.26 -5.48 2.25
CA LEU A 63 -0.19 -6.25 2.90
C LEU A 63 1.04 -6.29 1.97
N PRO A 64 2.26 -6.21 2.51
CA PRO A 64 3.47 -6.30 1.72
C PRO A 64 3.60 -7.74 1.21
N THR A 65 3.93 -7.88 -0.07
CA THR A 65 4.04 -9.16 -0.80
C THR A 65 5.31 -9.95 -0.46
N ARG A 66 5.76 -9.98 0.80
CA ARG A 66 6.91 -10.81 1.18
C ARG A 66 6.62 -12.30 1.04
#